data_AF-A0ABD0NCW4-F1
#
_entry.id   AF-A0ABD0NCW4-F1
#
_cell.length_a   1.000
_cell.length_b   1.000
_cell.length_c   1.000
_cell.angle_alpha   90.00
_cell.angle_beta   90.00
_cell.angle_gamma   90.00
#
_symmetry.space_group_name_H-M   'P 1'
#
loop_
_entity.id
_entity.type
_entity.pdbx_description
1 polymer ?
#
loop_
_entity_poly.entity_id
_entity_poly.type
_entity_poly.pdbx_seq_one_letter_code
_entity_poly.pdbx_strand_id
1 'polypeptide(L)' 'KIPPLGFPCKPTIQFLHPEDYGMRIFPEANTCDITLRLPLHASYLNFREKMESGIL' A
#
# COMPACT_ATOMS: atom_id res chain seq x y z
N LYS A 1 0.29 1.52 -17.37
CA LYS A 1 -0.25 2.34 -18.47
C LYS A 1 -0.99 3.52 -17.83
N ILE A 2 -0.68 4.76 -18.20
CA ILE A 2 -1.36 5.94 -17.64
C ILE A 2 -2.47 6.35 -18.62
N PRO A 3 -3.72 6.57 -18.17
CA PRO A 3 -4.79 6.99 -19.08
C PRO A 3 -4.54 8.41 -19.63
N PRO A 4 -4.99 8.73 -20.85
CA PRO A 4 -4.73 10.03 -21.49
C PRO A 4 -5.23 11.24 -20.69
N LEU A 5 -6.26 11.03 -19.87
CA LEU A 5 -6.89 12.05 -19.02
C LEU A 5 -6.44 11.95 -17.54
N GLY A 6 -5.38 11.19 -17.26
CA GLY A 6 -4.96 10.90 -15.89
C GLY A 6 -5.77 9.77 -15.25
N PHE A 7 -5.63 9.58 -13.94
CA PHE A 7 -6.31 8.51 -13.22
C PHE A 7 -7.81 8.83 -13.07
N PRO A 8 -8.73 8.01 -13.62
CA PRO A 8 -10.16 8.30 -13.61
C PRO A 8 -10.76 8.21 -12.20
N CYS A 9 -10.13 7.45 -11.32
CA CYS A 9 -10.52 7.31 -9.92
C CYS A 9 -9.33 7.70 -9.03
N LYS A 10 -9.65 8.35 -7.91
CA LYS A 10 -8.65 8.77 -6.92
C LYS A 10 -8.12 7.51 -6.20
N PRO A 11 -6.82 7.23 -6.24
CA PRO A 11 -6.23 6.16 -5.45
C PRO A 11 -6.44 6.43 -3.97
N THR A 12 -6.69 5.37 -3.20
CA THR A 12 -6.86 5.46 -1.75
C THR A 12 -5.71 4.75 -1.05
N ILE A 13 -5.39 5.23 0.15
CA ILE A 13 -4.43 4.60 1.05
C ILE A 13 -5.19 4.19 2.30
N GLN A 14 -4.99 2.94 2.73
CA GLN A 14 -5.50 2.40 3.98
C GLN A 14 -4.32 1.88 4.82
N PHE A 15 -4.46 1.90 6.14
CA PHE A 15 -3.46 1.34 7.03
C PHE A 15 -3.91 -0.02 7.56
N LEU A 16 -3.01 -0.99 7.51
CA LEU A 16 -3.19 -2.32 8.09
C LEU A 16 -2.72 -2.25 9.55
N HIS A 17 -3.65 -1.83 10.41
CA HIS A 17 -3.42 -1.75 11.84
C HIS A 17 -3.27 -3.16 12.45
N PRO A 18 -2.24 -3.42 13.30
CA PRO A 18 -2.00 -4.74 13.88
C PRO A 18 -3.18 -5.31 14.67
N GLU A 19 -3.99 -4.45 15.30
CA GLU A 19 -5.21 -4.82 16.02
C GLU A 19 -6.27 -5.51 15.15
N ASP A 20 -6.37 -5.13 13.87
CA ASP A 20 -7.41 -5.61 12.95
C ASP A 20 -6.89 -6.70 11.99
N TYR A 21 -5.62 -6.61 11.58
CA TYR A 21 -5.06 -7.40 10.48
C TYR A 21 -3.90 -8.32 10.91
N GLY A 22 -3.51 -8.28 12.18
CA GLY A 22 -2.28 -8.90 12.68
C GLY A 22 -1.02 -8.17 12.21
N MET A 23 0.16 -8.66 12.59
CA MET A 23 1.43 -8.10 12.14
C MET A 23 1.65 -8.38 10.65
N ARG A 24 1.50 -7.32 9.83
CA ARG A 24 1.74 -7.34 8.39
C ARG A 24 3.10 -6.73 8.08
N ILE A 25 3.82 -7.33 7.13
CA ILE A 25 5.18 -6.92 6.75
C ILE A 25 5.18 -6.23 5.38
N PHE A 26 4.32 -6.65 4.45
CA PHE A 26 4.30 -6.17 3.07
C PHE A 26 3.02 -5.38 2.77
N PRO A 27 3.06 -4.44 1.80
CA PRO A 27 1.86 -3.76 1.32
C PRO A 27 0.92 -4.72 0.60
N GLU A 28 -0.37 -4.41 0.62
CA GLU A 28 -1.41 -5.15 -0.13
C GLU A 28 -2.11 -4.19 -1.11
N ALA A 29 -2.36 -4.65 -2.33
CA ALA A 29 -3.04 -3.85 -3.35
C ALA A 29 -4.40 -4.47 -3.71
N ASN A 30 -5.46 -3.65 -3.65
CA ASN A 30 -6.71 -3.93 -4.32
C ASN A 30 -6.74 -3.13 -5.63
N THR A 31 -6.44 -3.80 -6.74
CA THR A 31 -6.32 -3.16 -8.06
C THR A 31 -7.66 -2.77 -8.66
N CYS A 32 -8.74 -3.48 -8.33
CA CYS A 32 -10.10 -3.14 -8.77
C CYS A 32 -10.61 -1.85 -8.11
N ASP A 33 -10.28 -1.66 -6.83
CA ASP A 33 -10.71 -0.51 -6.03
C ASP A 33 -9.62 0.59 -5.93
N ILE A 34 -8.52 0.43 -6.66
CA ILE A 34 -7.35 1.34 -6.68
C ILE A 34 -6.91 1.73 -5.24
N THR A 35 -6.89 0.74 -4.35
CA THR A 35 -6.58 0.92 -2.93
C THR A 35 -5.24 0.27 -2.59
N LEU A 36 -4.32 1.04 -2.01
CA LEU A 36 -3.07 0.55 -1.45
C LEU A 36 -3.18 0.46 0.09
N ARG A 37 -2.95 -0.72 0.64
CA ARG A 37 -3.01 -0.97 2.08
C ARG A 37 -1.59 -1.11 2.62
N LEU A 38 -1.23 -0.27 3.59
CA LEU A 38 0.13 -0.14 4.10
C LEU A 38 0.23 -0.69 5.53
N PRO A 39 1.14 -1.63 5.82
CA PRO A 39 1.49 -1.98 7.19
C PRO A 39 2.20 -0.81 7.91
N LEU A 40 2.05 -0.77 9.23
CA LEU A 40 2.76 0.19 10.09
C LEU A 40 4.16 -0.34 10.41
N HIS A 41 5.16 0.54 10.28
CA HIS A 41 6.54 0.24 10.64
C HIS A 41 7.10 1.26 11.62
N ALA A 42 7.99 0.81 12.50
CA ALA A 42 8.62 1.65 13.52
C ALA A 42 9.59 2.71 12.94
N SER A 43 10.04 2.58 11.69
CA SER A 43 10.94 3.52 11.04
C SER A 43 10.63 3.66 9.56
N TYR A 44 10.97 4.83 9.00
CA TYR A 44 10.88 5.09 7.57
C TYR A 44 11.75 4.12 6.76
N LEU A 45 12.94 3.76 7.25
CA LEU A 45 13.83 2.83 6.55
C LEU A 45 13.20 1.45 6.40
N ASN A 46 12.58 0.93 7.46
CA ASN A 46 11.87 -0.35 7.42
C ASN A 46 10.67 -0.29 6.46
N PHE A 47 9.88 0.80 6.54
CA PHE A 47 8.78 1.02 5.60
C PHE A 47 9.26 1.01 4.16
N ARG A 48 10.31 1.78 3.84
CA ARG A 48 10.83 1.89 2.48
C ARG A 48 11.31 0.54 1.96
N GLU A 49 12.11 -0.20 2.74
CA GLU A 49 12.62 -1.51 2.34
C GLU A 49 11.49 -2.51 2.06
N LYS A 50 10.47 -2.56 2.92
CA LYS A 50 9.32 -3.47 2.74
C LYS A 50 8.40 -3.04 1.61
N MET A 51 8.26 -1.74 1.38
CA MET A 51 7.52 -1.21 0.24
C MET A 51 8.22 -1.57 -1.07
N GLU A 52 9.53 -1.31 -1.20
CA GLU A 52 10.31 -1.62 -2.41
C GLU A 52 10.34 -3.12 -2.73
N SER A 53 10.46 -3.97 -1.71
CA SER A 53 10.43 -5.43 -1.90
C SER A 53 9.04 -6.00 -2.18
N GLY A 54 7.97 -5.32 -1.76
CA GLY A 54 6.58 -5.80 -1.91
C GLY A 54 5.89 -5.40 -3.22
N ILE A 55 6.49 -4.54 -4.04
CA ILE A 55 5.91 -4.01 -5.29
C ILE A 55 6.61 -4.54 -6.57
N LEU A 56 7.37 -5.63 -6.45
CA LEU A 56 8.04 -6.28 -7.57
C LEU A 56 7.05 -6.94 -8.56
#